data_AF-A0A246GIP8-F1
#
_entry.id   AF-A0A246GIP8-F1
#
_cell.length_a   1.000
_cell.length_b   1.000
_cell.length_c   1.000
_cell.angle_alpha   90.00
_cell.angle_beta   90.00
_cell.angle_gamma   90.00
#
_symmetry.space_group_name_H-M   'P 1'
#
loop_
_entity.id
_entity.type
_entity.pdbx_description
1 polymer ?
#
loop_
_entity_poly.entity_id
_entity_poly.type
_entity_poly.pdbx_seq_one_letter_code
_entity_poly.pdbx_strand_id
1 'polypeptide(L)'
;MKENQYGGTIYSRYFFGEGSKSFRPFVGVNLGLLPGNSTNITKTILGNTEIKNNTFELNTNLNAGFVYAFSPKVTVVGSLGVLGFSSHTSKNKDTNSKEEKNSFNFDINSLGNRFNVGLYYTL
;
A
#
# COMPACT_ATOMS: atom_id res chain seq x y z
N MET A 1 -2.46 -18.20 -9.93
CA MET A 1 -1.68 -17.76 -8.76
C MET A 1 -2.65 -17.37 -7.66
N LYS A 2 -2.54 -17.96 -6.47
CA LYS A 2 -3.24 -17.46 -5.27
C LYS A 2 -2.20 -16.78 -4.39
N GLU A 3 -2.40 -15.50 -4.09
CA GLU A 3 -1.51 -14.75 -3.24
C GLU A 3 -2.30 -14.12 -2.09
N ASN A 4 -1.86 -14.40 -0.87
CA ASN A 4 -2.42 -13.83 0.34
C ASN A 4 -1.35 -12.99 1.01
N GLN A 5 -1.59 -11.69 1.14
CA GLN A 5 -0.71 -10.77 1.83
C GLN A 5 -1.44 -10.21 3.06
N TYR A 6 -0.75 -10.16 4.19
CA TYR A 6 -1.25 -9.59 5.43
C TYR A 6 -0.21 -8.62 5.95
N GLY A 7 -0.61 -7.37 6.16
CA GLY A 7 0.32 -6.38 6.62
C GLY A 7 -0.35 -5.08 6.99
N GLY A 8 0.45 -4.03 7.07
CA GLY A 8 -0.01 -2.73 7.53
C GLY A 8 0.66 -1.60 6.78
N THR A 9 0.00 -0.45 6.83
CA THR A 9 0.49 0.80 6.27
C THR A 9 0.61 1.83 7.37
N ILE A 10 1.79 2.42 7.50
CA ILE A 10 2.05 3.56 8.37
C ILE A 10 1.90 4.82 7.53
N TYR A 11 1.20 5.81 8.08
CA TYR A 11 0.96 7.10 7.43
C TYR A 11 1.59 8.20 8.27
N SER A 12 2.57 8.90 7.73
CA SER A 12 3.12 10.12 8.31
C SER A 12 2.57 11.32 7.55
N ARG A 13 2.01 12.31 8.25
CA ARG A 13 1.38 13.49 7.64
C ARG A 13 1.77 14.75 8.39
N TYR A 14 2.18 15.77 7.65
CA TYR A 14 2.40 17.12 8.14
C TYR A 14 1.25 18.02 7.67
N PHE A 15 0.48 18.55 8.62
CA PHE A 15 -0.71 19.36 8.35
C PHE A 15 -0.40 20.85 8.47
N PHE A 16 -0.68 21.61 7.41
CA PHE A 16 -0.57 23.06 7.40
C PHE A 16 -1.79 23.73 8.03
N GLY A 17 -1.68 25.03 8.29
CA GLY A 17 -2.80 25.89 8.70
C GLY A 17 -3.24 25.71 10.15
N GLU A 18 -2.30 25.81 11.09
CA GLU A 18 -2.60 25.92 12.52
C GLU A 18 -3.67 27.01 12.75
N GLY A 19 -4.83 26.63 13.29
CA GLY A 19 -5.96 27.54 13.55
C GLY A 19 -7.16 27.43 12.59
N SER A 20 -7.03 26.77 11.43
CA SER A 20 -8.19 26.44 10.57
C SER A 20 -8.96 25.26 11.19
N LYS A 21 -10.19 25.50 11.64
CA LYS A 21 -11.01 24.48 12.32
C LYS A 21 -11.60 23.42 11.37
N SER A 22 -11.70 23.71 10.08
CA SER A 22 -12.42 22.86 9.14
C SER A 22 -11.55 22.29 8.04
N PHE A 23 -10.70 23.07 7.37
CA PHE A 23 -9.89 22.57 6.25
C PHE A 23 -8.40 22.62 6.56
N ARG A 24 -7.68 21.50 6.41
CA ARG A 24 -6.23 21.39 6.64
C ARG A 24 -5.56 20.64 5.49
N PRO A 25 -4.80 21.33 4.62
CA PRO A 25 -3.96 20.65 3.64
C PRO A 25 -2.80 19.94 4.34
N PHE A 26 -2.27 18.89 3.72
CA PHE A 26 -1.12 18.14 4.22
C PHE A 26 -0.23 17.61 3.11
N VAL A 27 1.02 17.35 3.50
CA VAL A 27 1.94 16.47 2.76
C VAL A 27 2.28 15.28 3.64
N GLY A 28 2.59 14.14 3.04
CA GLY A 28 2.81 12.92 3.79
C GLY A 28 3.67 11.90 3.09
N VAL A 29 4.08 10.92 3.88
CA VAL A 29 4.80 9.73 3.44
C VAL A 29 4.02 8.51 3.93
N ASN A 30 3.78 7.56 3.04
CA ASN A 30 3.17 6.29 3.38
C ASN A 30 4.22 5.19 3.29
N LEU A 31 4.19 4.24 4.22
CA LEU A 31 5.05 3.05 4.22
C LEU A 31 4.18 1.82 4.47
N GLY A 32 4.05 0.97 3.46
CA GLY A 32 3.34 -0.31 3.50
C GLY A 32 4.32 -1.48 3.59
N LEU A 33 4.04 -2.41 4.49
CA LEU A 33 4.77 -3.66 4.66
C LEU A 33 3.76 -4.80 4.60
N LEU A 34 3.82 -5.60 3.54
CA LEU A 34 2.87 -6.68 3.26
C LEU A 34 3.61 -8.01 3.07
N PRO A 35 3.96 -8.72 4.16
CA PRO A 35 4.39 -10.10 4.05
C PRO A 35 3.24 -10.99 3.58
N GLY A 36 3.56 -12.02 2.80
CA GLY A 36 2.56 -12.87 2.18
C GLY A 36 3.05 -14.27 1.83
N ASN A 37 2.12 -15.06 1.34
CA ASN A 37 2.36 -16.37 0.79
C ASN A 37 1.68 -16.46 -0.59
N SER A 38 2.40 -16.96 -1.58
CA SER A 38 1.87 -17.24 -2.91
C SER A 38 1.95 -18.73 -3.21
N THR A 39 0.90 -19.28 -3.82
CA THR A 39 0.86 -20.66 -4.31
C THR A 39 0.55 -20.64 -5.79
N ASN A 40 1.48 -21.20 -6.57
CA ASN A 40 1.33 -21.39 -8.00
C ASN A 40 1.11 -22.86 -8.30
N ILE A 41 -0.03 -23.17 -8.91
CA ILE A 41 -0.37 -24.53 -9.34
C ILE A 41 -0.24 -24.56 -10.86
N THR A 42 0.78 -25.26 -11.34
CA THR A 42 0.95 -25.52 -12.77
C THR A 42 0.38 -26.88 -13.08
N LYS A 43 -0.69 -26.92 -13.87
CA LYS A 43 -1.27 -28.18 -14.36
C LYS A 43 -0.52 -28.60 -15.62
N THR A 44 0.09 -29.79 -15.58
CA THR A 44 0.72 -30.41 -16.75
C THR A 44 0.06 -31.76 -17.05
N ILE A 45 0.29 -32.31 -18.24
CA ILE A 45 -0.25 -33.61 -18.67
C ILE A 45 0.21 -34.75 -17.72
N LEU A 46 1.35 -34.57 -17.03
CA LEU A 46 1.98 -35.53 -16.11
C LEU A 46 1.55 -35.36 -14.64
N GLY A 47 0.71 -34.37 -14.32
CA GLY A 47 0.25 -34.09 -12.97
C GLY A 47 0.28 -32.60 -12.60
N ASN A 48 -0.13 -32.31 -11.36
CA ASN A 48 -0.13 -30.95 -10.80
C ASN A 48 1.17 -30.69 -10.06
N THR A 49 1.91 -29.65 -10.47
CA THR A 49 3.05 -29.15 -9.72
C THR A 49 2.60 -27.94 -8.89
N GLU A 50 2.75 -28.03 -7.58
CA GLU A 50 2.48 -26.94 -6.65
C GLU A 50 3.80 -26.29 -6.23
N ILE A 51 3.93 -24.97 -6.44
CA ILE A 51 5.08 -24.17 -6.03
C ILE A 51 4.60 -23.19 -4.96
N LYS A 52 5.20 -23.27 -3.77
CA LYS A 52 4.89 -22.38 -2.65
C LYS A 52 6.01 -21.35 -2.47
N ASN A 53 5.62 -20.08 -2.44
CA ASN A 53 6.53 -18.95 -2.26
C ASN A 53 6.15 -18.15 -1.01
N ASN A 54 7.14 -17.67 -0.28
CA ASN A 54 6.97 -16.54 0.64
C ASN A 54 7.11 -15.26 -0.18
N THR A 55 6.13 -14.38 -0.07
CA THR A 55 6.19 -13.06 -0.72
C THR A 55 6.37 -11.97 0.33
N PHE A 56 6.97 -10.86 -0.07
CA PHE A 56 7.09 -9.66 0.74
C PHE A 56 7.01 -8.44 -0.15
N GLU A 57 6.11 -7.53 0.19
CA GLU A 57 5.95 -6.28 -0.52
C GLU A 57 6.24 -5.09 0.39
N LEU A 58 7.15 -4.23 -0.06
CA LEU A 58 7.47 -2.95 0.54
C LEU A 58 6.98 -1.86 -0.39
N ASN A 59 6.09 -1.02 0.10
CA ASN A 59 5.54 0.09 -0.66
C ASN A 59 5.83 1.40 0.07
N THR A 60 6.31 2.41 -0.62
CA THR A 60 6.44 3.76 -0.08
C THR A 60 5.95 4.78 -1.08
N ASN A 61 5.26 5.82 -0.61
CA ASN A 61 4.95 6.96 -1.46
C ASN A 61 5.03 8.30 -0.74
N LEU A 62 5.30 9.34 -1.51
CA LEU A 62 5.01 10.72 -1.15
C LEU A 62 3.60 11.05 -1.62
N ASN A 63 2.83 11.71 -0.75
CA ASN A 63 1.49 12.16 -1.05
C ASN A 63 1.25 13.59 -0.58
N ALA A 64 0.25 14.21 -1.19
CA ALA A 64 -0.31 15.48 -0.76
C ALA A 64 -1.82 15.35 -0.72
N GLY A 65 -2.47 16.11 0.15
CA GLY A 65 -3.90 15.99 0.33
C GLY A 65 -4.49 17.09 1.20
N PHE A 66 -5.74 16.87 1.59
CA PHE A 66 -6.45 17.73 2.51
C PHE A 66 -7.33 16.93 3.44
N VAL A 67 -7.65 17.57 4.55
CA VAL A 67 -8.57 17.07 5.55
C VAL A 67 -9.65 18.11 5.77
N TYR A 68 -10.90 17.68 5.78
CA TYR A 68 -12.06 18.51 6.06
C TYR A 68 -12.86 17.94 7.24
N ALA A 69 -12.88 18.65 8.37
CA ALA A 69 -13.69 18.33 9.53
C ALA A 69 -15.11 18.89 9.35
N PHE A 70 -16.07 18.00 9.09
CA PHE A 70 -17.50 18.34 9.06
C PHE A 70 -18.05 18.58 10.47
N SER A 71 -17.52 17.83 11.44
CA SER A 71 -17.84 17.95 12.86
C SER A 71 -16.62 17.53 13.68
N PRO A 72 -16.61 17.77 15.00
CA PRO A 72 -15.53 17.29 15.87
C PRO A 72 -15.28 15.77 15.79
N LYS A 73 -16.29 15.00 15.34
CA LYS A 73 -16.22 13.53 15.25
C LYS A 73 -16.13 12.99 13.83
N VAL A 74 -16.35 13.81 12.80
CA VAL A 74 -16.43 13.34 11.41
C VAL A 74 -15.51 14.16 10.55
N THR A 75 -14.56 13.47 9.94
CA THR A 75 -13.54 14.08 9.09
C THR A 75 -13.44 13.33 7.77
N VAL A 76 -13.40 14.09 6.69
CA VAL A 76 -13.08 13.59 5.35
C VAL A 76 -11.62 13.86 5.06
N VAL A 77 -10.92 12.85 4.55
CA VAL A 77 -9.54 12.97 4.09
C VAL A 77 -9.52 12.69 2.60
N GLY A 78 -9.00 13.61 1.80
CA GLY A 78 -8.70 13.43 0.39
C GLY A 78 -7.19 13.43 0.17
N SER A 79 -6.64 12.46 -0.56
CA SER A 79 -5.19 12.37 -0.81
C SER A 79 -4.86 11.91 -2.22
N LEU A 80 -3.79 12.48 -2.78
CA LEU A 80 -3.19 12.10 -4.06
C LEU A 80 -1.74 11.62 -3.82
N GLY A 81 -1.41 10.42 -4.29
CA GLY A 81 -0.03 9.93 -4.34
C GLY A 81 0.71 10.51 -5.55
N VAL A 82 1.91 11.03 -5.33
CA VAL A 82 2.68 11.78 -6.36
C VAL A 82 3.90 10.97 -6.84
N LEU A 83 4.58 10.30 -5.92
CA LEU A 83 5.82 9.57 -6.18
C LEU A 83 5.83 8.29 -5.37
N GLY A 84 6.08 7.15 -6.01
CA GLY A 84 5.96 5.85 -5.38
C GLY A 84 7.08 4.89 -5.72
N PHE A 85 7.49 4.11 -4.72
CA PHE A 85 8.40 2.98 -4.87
C PHE A 85 7.73 1.72 -4.31
N SER A 86 7.81 0.63 -5.05
CA SER A 86 7.35 -0.70 -4.64
C SER A 86 8.46 -1.72 -4.87
N SER A 87 8.74 -2.55 -3.87
CA SER A 87 9.62 -3.71 -3.97
C SER A 87 8.82 -4.95 -3.64
N HIS A 88 8.79 -5.90 -4.56
CA HIS A 88 8.16 -7.19 -4.38
C HIS A 88 9.22 -8.28 -4.43
N THR A 89 9.35 -9.02 -3.34
CA THR A 89 10.22 -10.19 -3.23
C THR A 89 9.37 -11.45 -3.20
N SER A 90 9.75 -12.47 -3.97
CA SER A 90 9.17 -13.81 -3.95
C SER A 90 10.29 -14.83 -3.77
N LYS A 91 10.27 -15.58 -2.67
CA LYS A 91 11.22 -16.64 -2.37
C LYS A 91 10.52 -17.99 -2.40
N ASN A 92 11.01 -18.92 -3.21
CA ASN A 92 10.50 -20.29 -3.23
C ASN A 92 10.84 -21.01 -1.91
N LYS A 93 9.90 -21.81 -1.38
CA LYS A 93 10.09 -22.55 -0.12
C LYS A 93 10.95 -23.80 -0.31
N ASP A 94 10.84 -24.43 -1.47
CA ASP A 94 11.47 -25.72 -1.78
C ASP A 94 12.81 -25.55 -2.49
N THR A 95 13.07 -24.37 -3.05
CA THR A 95 14.35 -24.02 -3.68
C THR A 95 14.85 -22.69 -3.13
N ASN A 96 16.17 -22.49 -3.01
CA ASN A 96 16.74 -21.21 -2.58
C ASN A 96 16.62 -20.07 -3.63
N SER A 97 15.75 -20.24 -4.64
CA SER A 97 15.51 -19.25 -5.67
C SER A 97 14.72 -18.07 -5.11
N LYS A 98 15.25 -16.85 -5.30
CA LYS A 98 14.65 -15.57 -4.92
C LYS A 98 14.47 -14.72 -6.17
N GLU A 99 13.27 -14.21 -6.38
CA GLU A 99 12.95 -13.20 -7.38
C GLU A 99 12.66 -11.88 -6.66
N GLU A 100 13.18 -10.78 -7.19
CA GLU A 100 12.96 -9.44 -6.68
C GLU A 100 12.58 -8.50 -7.83
N LYS A 101 11.47 -7.78 -7.67
CA LYS A 101 10.98 -6.80 -8.63
C LYS A 101 10.85 -5.45 -7.93
N ASN A 102 11.61 -4.48 -8.41
CA ASN A 102 11.58 -3.12 -7.91
C ASN A 102 10.96 -2.23 -8.98
N SER A 103 10.11 -1.31 -8.56
CA SER A 103 9.46 -0.35 -9.46
C SER A 103 9.42 1.02 -8.81
N PHE A 104 9.85 2.01 -9.58
CA PHE A 104 9.72 3.41 -9.23
C PHE A 104 8.78 4.06 -10.23
N ASN A 105 7.71 4.66 -9.73
CA ASN A 105 6.66 5.21 -10.58
C ASN A 105 6.33 6.63 -10.14
N PHE A 106 6.30 7.54 -11.11
CA PHE A 106 5.66 8.85 -10.99
C PHE A 106 4.16 8.69 -11.23
N ASP A 107 3.57 7.71 -10.54
CA ASP A 107 2.24 7.23 -10.85
C ASP A 107 1.36 7.31 -9.63
N ILE A 108 0.19 7.88 -9.87
CA ILE A 108 -0.99 8.01 -9.02
C ILE A 108 -1.53 6.61 -8.61
N ASN A 109 -0.89 5.50 -9.04
CA ASN A 109 -1.30 4.11 -8.86
C ASN A 109 -0.39 3.23 -7.98
N SER A 110 0.79 3.68 -7.51
CA SER A 110 1.78 2.77 -6.86
C SER A 110 1.35 2.14 -5.53
N LEU A 111 0.25 2.60 -4.92
CA LEU A 111 -0.24 2.14 -3.61
C LEU A 111 -1.75 1.81 -3.62
N GLY A 112 -2.36 1.70 -4.82
CA GLY A 112 -3.81 1.63 -4.95
C GLY A 112 -4.51 2.98 -4.72
N ASN A 113 -5.74 3.06 -5.24
CA ASN A 113 -6.65 4.20 -5.38
C ASN A 113 -6.04 5.61 -5.49
N ARG A 114 -6.23 6.18 -6.68
CA ARG A 114 -5.80 7.51 -7.17
C ARG A 114 -6.25 8.69 -6.31
N PHE A 115 -7.34 8.49 -5.60
CA PHE A 115 -7.95 9.45 -4.69
C PHE A 115 -8.66 8.63 -3.61
N ASN A 116 -8.19 8.73 -2.37
CA ASN A 116 -8.83 8.06 -1.25
C ASN A 116 -9.66 9.08 -0.49
N VAL A 117 -10.96 8.83 -0.38
CA VAL A 117 -11.87 9.54 0.52
C VAL A 117 -12.13 8.64 1.71
N GLY A 118 -11.54 8.96 2.86
CA GLY A 118 -11.78 8.28 4.11
C GLY A 118 -12.72 9.08 5.00
N LEU A 119 -13.74 8.43 5.57
CA LEU A 119 -14.53 8.97 6.68
C LEU A 119 -13.97 8.40 7.98
N TYR A 120 -13.49 9.28 8.84
CA TYR A 120 -13.00 8.90 10.17
C TYR A 120 -13.99 9.35 11.22
N TYR A 121 -14.40 8.40 12.07
CA TYR A 121 -15.23 8.64 13.25
C TYR A 121 -14.40 8.46 14.51
N THR A 122 -14.49 9.41 15.45
CA THR A 122 -13.89 9.29 16.78
C THR A 122 -15.01 9.20 17.84
N LEU A 123 -14.86 8.29 18.81
CA LEU A 123 -15.80 8.13 19.94
C LEU A 123 -15.81 9.37 20.84
#